data_AF-A0A559JQ81-F1
#
_entry.id   AF-A0A559JQ81-F1
#
_cell.length_a   1.000
_cell.length_b   1.000
_cell.length_c   1.000
_cell.angle_alpha   90.00
_cell.angle_beta   90.00
_cell.angle_gamma   90.00
#
_symmetry.space_group_name_H-M   'P 1'
#
loop_
_entity.id
_entity.type
_entity.pdbx_description
1 polymer ?
#
loop_
_entity_poly.entity_id
_entity_poly.type
_entity_poly.pdbx_seq_one_letter_code
_entity_poly.pdbx_strand_id
1 'polypeptide(L)'
;MQRFLTAILLIWCLTEELAPSPVYADPPLPIIANQGIYTIEVYPQRHRMVVKAQGQVFKTYPIAVGNPSTPTPVGEYQIVFKGKDWAPYFGPRWLGLNVPWGNYGIHGTNKPYSIGQHLSHGCIRMRNHDVKELYDMIPIGTTVSIMGHLLGYPNHEPRDLAEGDVGGEVQLIQSRLKSAGYFTGNCNGKFRSDTTAALKRFQRDQGLTPNGVITSQVYFRLGLLE
;
A
#
# COMPACT_ATOMS: atom_id res chain seq x y z
N MET A 1 -86.08 5.80 -54.47
CA MET A 1 -85.70 4.66 -53.61
C MET A 1 -84.71 3.80 -54.38
N GLN A 2 -83.42 3.86 -54.07
CA GLN A 2 -82.50 2.71 -54.11
C GLN A 2 -81.18 3.17 -53.49
N ARG A 3 -80.79 2.54 -52.38
CA ARG A 3 -79.49 2.72 -51.73
C ARG A 3 -78.48 1.83 -52.44
N PHE A 4 -77.32 2.35 -52.81
CA PHE A 4 -76.14 1.53 -53.10
C PHE A 4 -75.00 1.99 -52.19
N LEU A 5 -74.59 1.07 -51.31
CA LEU A 5 -73.37 1.14 -50.53
C LEU A 5 -72.20 0.80 -51.45
N THR A 6 -71.15 1.63 -51.44
CA THR A 6 -69.82 1.24 -51.90
C THR A 6 -68.83 1.49 -50.78
N ALA A 7 -68.19 0.40 -50.35
CA ALA A 7 -67.25 0.34 -49.26
C ALA A 7 -65.94 1.05 -49.61
N ILE A 8 -65.44 1.85 -48.66
CA ILE A 8 -64.12 2.45 -48.69
C ILE A 8 -63.12 1.39 -48.23
N LEU A 9 -62.16 1.03 -49.09
CA LEU A 9 -60.96 0.28 -48.71
C LEU A 9 -59.78 1.27 -48.70
N LEU A 10 -59.45 1.80 -47.53
CA LEU A 10 -58.21 2.56 -47.32
C LEU A 10 -57.13 1.57 -46.89
N ILE A 11 -56.22 1.24 -47.81
CA ILE A 11 -54.99 0.51 -47.51
C ILE A 11 -54.07 1.48 -46.76
N TRP A 12 -53.98 1.32 -45.44
CA TRP A 12 -52.99 2.03 -44.64
C TRP A 12 -51.66 1.31 -44.82
N CYS A 13 -50.75 1.91 -45.59
CA CYS A 13 -49.36 1.48 -45.66
C CYS A 13 -48.69 1.95 -44.36
N LEU A 14 -48.49 1.03 -43.41
CA LEU A 14 -47.67 1.24 -42.21
C LEU A 14 -46.21 1.20 -42.64
N THR A 15 -45.61 2.36 -42.91
CA THR A 15 -44.16 2.50 -42.87
C THR A 15 -43.77 2.63 -41.40
N GLU A 16 -43.30 1.54 -40.78
CA GLU A 16 -42.57 1.62 -39.52
C GLU A 16 -41.27 2.40 -39.77
N GLU A 17 -41.27 3.68 -39.42
CA GLU A 17 -40.04 4.45 -39.25
C GLU A 17 -39.32 3.90 -38.01
N LEU A 18 -38.31 3.07 -38.23
CA LEU A 18 -37.35 2.68 -37.20
C LEU A 18 -36.60 3.93 -36.73
N ALA A 19 -37.09 4.56 -35.67
CA ALA A 19 -36.35 5.60 -34.98
C ALA A 19 -35.01 5.02 -34.49
N PRO A 20 -33.87 5.68 -34.74
CA PRO A 20 -32.58 5.19 -34.29
C PRO A 20 -32.56 5.15 -32.76
N SER A 21 -32.22 3.99 -32.20
CA SER A 21 -31.96 3.85 -30.75
C SER A 21 -30.89 4.87 -30.34
N PRO A 22 -31.09 5.64 -29.25
CA PRO A 22 -30.06 6.54 -28.77
C PRO A 22 -28.85 5.70 -28.36
N VAL A 23 -27.77 5.79 -29.13
CA VAL A 23 -26.45 5.28 -28.75
C VAL A 23 -25.97 6.17 -27.61
N TYR A 24 -26.26 5.76 -26.38
CA TYR A 24 -25.69 6.39 -25.21
C TYR A 24 -24.21 6.01 -25.20
N ALA A 25 -23.35 6.92 -25.67
CA ALA A 25 -21.94 6.82 -25.36
C ALA A 25 -21.83 6.88 -23.83
N ASP A 26 -21.16 5.90 -23.23
CA ASP A 26 -20.80 5.98 -21.82
C ASP A 26 -20.14 7.35 -21.60
N PRO A 27 -20.56 8.12 -20.59
CA PRO A 27 -19.97 9.43 -20.34
C PRO A 27 -18.46 9.23 -20.21
N PRO A 28 -17.64 10.06 -20.89
CA PRO A 28 -16.19 9.97 -20.72
C PRO A 28 -15.92 10.07 -19.23
N LEU A 29 -15.21 9.06 -18.70
CA LEU A 29 -14.79 9.03 -17.30
C LEU A 29 -14.23 10.41 -16.95
N PRO A 30 -14.70 11.06 -15.87
CA PRO A 30 -14.33 12.43 -15.60
C PRO A 30 -12.81 12.54 -15.51
N ILE A 31 -12.23 13.26 -16.47
CA ILE A 31 -10.84 13.71 -16.48
C ILE A 31 -10.75 14.86 -15.48
N ILE A 32 -10.96 14.57 -14.20
CA ILE A 32 -10.72 15.52 -13.11
C ILE A 32 -9.66 14.91 -12.22
N ALA A 33 -8.55 15.62 -12.08
CA ALA A 33 -7.45 15.32 -11.19
C ALA A 33 -7.96 14.97 -9.79
N ASN A 34 -8.03 13.68 -9.49
CA ASN A 34 -8.57 13.16 -8.25
C ASN A 34 -7.43 12.65 -7.34
N GLN A 35 -6.45 13.52 -7.09
CA GLN A 35 -5.38 13.24 -6.14
C GLN A 35 -5.85 13.69 -4.75
N GLY A 36 -6.54 12.79 -4.03
CA GLY A 36 -6.85 13.02 -2.60
C GLY A 36 -8.22 12.56 -2.10
N ILE A 37 -9.12 12.01 -2.94
CA ILE A 37 -10.40 11.50 -2.41
C ILE A 37 -10.16 10.29 -1.50
N TYR A 38 -9.33 9.34 -1.93
CA TYR A 38 -9.08 8.14 -1.14
C TYR A 38 -7.76 8.21 -0.38
N THR A 39 -7.77 7.72 0.86
CA THR A 39 -6.58 7.35 1.61
C THR A 39 -6.77 5.97 2.22
N ILE A 40 -5.67 5.29 2.51
CA ILE A 40 -5.67 3.98 3.13
C ILE A 40 -4.89 4.06 4.45
N GLU A 41 -5.50 3.60 5.52
CA GLU A 41 -4.85 3.40 6.82
C GLU A 41 -4.75 1.89 7.09
N VAL A 42 -3.55 1.40 7.38
CA VAL A 42 -3.29 0.00 7.68
C VAL A 42 -2.94 -0.10 9.16
N TYR A 43 -3.63 -1.01 9.87
CA TYR A 43 -3.43 -1.30 11.28
C TYR A 43 -2.98 -2.76 11.45
N PRO A 44 -1.66 -3.05 11.34
CA PRO A 44 -1.14 -4.41 11.39
C PRO A 44 -1.59 -5.18 12.65
N GLN A 45 -1.51 -4.55 13.82
CA GLN A 45 -1.89 -5.15 15.11
C GLN A 45 -3.35 -5.60 15.18
N ARG A 46 -4.22 -4.93 14.42
CA ARG A 46 -5.66 -5.22 14.39
C ARG A 46 -6.03 -6.08 13.19
N HIS A 47 -5.08 -6.38 12.31
CA HIS A 47 -5.31 -7.03 11.03
C HIS A 47 -6.40 -6.34 10.19
N ARG A 48 -6.39 -5.00 10.21
CA ARG A 48 -7.36 -4.18 9.48
C ARG A 48 -6.70 -3.20 8.53
N MET A 49 -7.34 -3.04 7.37
CA MET A 49 -7.10 -1.93 6.46
C MET A 49 -8.38 -1.12 6.34
N VAL A 50 -8.28 0.19 6.51
CA VAL A 50 -9.39 1.14 6.42
C VAL A 50 -9.15 2.01 5.19
N VAL A 51 -10.11 2.02 4.27
CA VAL A 51 -10.17 2.96 3.16
C VAL A 51 -11.05 4.12 3.59
N LYS A 52 -10.53 5.34 3.44
CA LYS A 52 -11.27 6.57 3.72
C LYS A 52 -11.54 7.32 2.43
N ALA A 53 -12.73 7.88 2.29
CA ALA A 53 -13.12 8.79 1.23
C ALA A 53 -13.35 10.18 1.85
N GLN A 54 -12.63 11.21 1.41
CA GLN A 54 -12.72 12.57 1.95
C GLN A 54 -12.57 12.60 3.50
N GLY A 55 -11.67 11.77 4.02
CA GLY A 55 -11.41 11.65 5.45
C GLY A 55 -12.43 10.82 6.26
N GLN A 56 -13.55 10.41 5.65
CA GLN A 56 -14.54 9.55 6.30
C GLN A 56 -14.28 8.07 6.00
N VAL A 57 -14.54 7.19 6.96
CA VAL A 57 -14.40 5.74 6.75
C VAL A 57 -15.37 5.29 5.66
N PHE A 58 -14.82 4.79 4.55
CA PHE A 58 -15.59 4.28 3.44
C PHE A 58 -15.72 2.75 3.51
N LYS A 59 -14.61 2.06 3.77
CA LYS A 59 -14.61 0.59 3.87
C LYS A 59 -13.52 0.06 4.78
N THR A 60 -13.76 -1.10 5.38
CA THR A 60 -12.79 -1.79 6.23
C THR A 60 -12.63 -3.23 5.78
N TYR A 61 -11.39 -3.67 5.60
CA TYR A 61 -11.03 -5.01 5.15
C TYR A 61 -10.21 -5.75 6.21
N PRO A 62 -10.43 -7.07 6.39
CA PRO A 62 -9.49 -7.91 7.10
C PRO A 62 -8.27 -8.19 6.22
N ILE A 63 -7.09 -8.16 6.81
CA ILE A 63 -5.82 -8.34 6.09
C ILE A 63 -4.90 -9.33 6.80
N ALA A 64 -3.94 -9.90 6.08
CA ALA A 64 -2.74 -10.48 6.68
C ALA A 64 -1.56 -9.52 6.53
N VAL A 65 -0.63 -9.56 7.48
CA VAL A 65 0.56 -8.71 7.49
C VAL A 65 1.82 -9.53 7.71
N GLY A 66 2.97 -8.87 7.67
CA GLY A 66 4.27 -9.46 7.90
C GLY A 66 4.36 -10.17 9.25
N ASN A 67 5.06 -11.31 9.28
CA ASN A 67 5.46 -11.95 10.52
C ASN A 67 6.48 -11.09 11.30
N PRO A 68 6.74 -11.37 12.58
CA PRO A 68 7.68 -10.58 13.38
C PRO A 68 9.11 -10.50 12.81
N SER A 69 9.57 -11.51 12.07
CA SER A 69 10.90 -11.52 11.43
C SER A 69 10.95 -10.72 10.12
N THR A 70 9.81 -10.46 9.48
CA THR A 70 9.67 -9.69 8.23
C THR A 70 8.42 -8.81 8.31
N PRO A 71 8.41 -7.82 9.22
CA PRO A 71 7.20 -7.05 9.52
C PRO A 71 6.78 -6.21 8.31
N THR A 72 5.49 -5.88 8.26
CA THR A 72 4.98 -4.89 7.31
C THR A 72 5.58 -3.53 7.65
N PRO A 73 6.15 -2.80 6.67
CA PRO A 73 6.89 -1.58 6.93
C PRO A 73 5.97 -0.48 7.46
N VAL A 74 6.32 0.12 8.60
CA VAL A 74 5.60 1.25 9.20
C VAL A 74 6.02 2.55 8.51
N GLY A 75 5.06 3.42 8.21
CA GLY A 75 5.31 4.71 7.58
C GLY A 75 4.25 5.13 6.57
N GLU A 76 4.52 6.22 5.86
CA GLU A 76 3.67 6.77 4.80
C GLU A 76 4.21 6.36 3.43
N TYR A 77 3.35 5.75 2.61
CA TYR A 77 3.67 5.29 1.26
C TYR A 77 2.60 5.71 0.27
N GLN A 78 2.84 5.45 -1.02
CA GLN A 78 1.88 5.66 -2.09
C GLN A 78 1.76 4.42 -2.95
N ILE A 79 0.55 4.20 -3.48
CA ILE A 79 0.31 3.25 -4.55
C ILE A 79 0.97 3.80 -5.82
N VAL A 80 2.05 3.18 -6.29
CA VAL A 80 2.80 3.63 -7.47
C VAL A 80 2.62 2.71 -8.68
N PHE A 81 2.05 1.53 -8.46
CA PHE A 81 1.86 0.54 -9.53
C PHE A 81 0.63 -0.32 -9.26
N LYS A 82 -0.05 -0.74 -10.34
CA LYS A 82 -1.22 -1.62 -10.30
C LYS A 82 -1.12 -2.68 -11.39
N GLY A 83 -1.08 -3.96 -11.01
CA GLY A 83 -1.01 -5.11 -11.92
C GLY A 83 -2.13 -6.12 -11.68
N LYS A 84 -2.52 -6.83 -12.74
CA LYS A 84 -3.40 -8.01 -12.67
C LYS A 84 -2.54 -9.26 -12.82
N ASP A 85 -2.90 -10.32 -12.10
CA ASP A 85 -2.28 -11.66 -12.20
C ASP A 85 -0.74 -11.65 -12.15
N TRP A 86 -0.18 -10.79 -11.30
CA TRP A 86 1.25 -10.52 -11.20
C TRP A 86 2.11 -11.78 -11.03
N ALA A 87 1.69 -12.68 -10.15
CA ALA A 87 2.19 -14.04 -10.05
C ALA A 87 1.23 -14.90 -9.20
N PRO A 88 1.25 -16.24 -9.31
CA PRO A 88 0.22 -17.12 -8.72
C PRO A 88 -0.02 -16.93 -7.22
N TYR A 89 1.01 -16.60 -6.46
CA TYR A 89 0.94 -16.43 -5.00
C TYR A 89 0.28 -15.13 -4.56
N PHE A 90 0.26 -14.11 -5.43
CA PHE A 90 -0.26 -12.78 -5.11
C PHE A 90 -1.76 -12.63 -5.38
N GLY A 91 -2.41 -13.68 -5.89
CA GLY A 91 -3.81 -13.64 -6.26
C GLY A 91 -4.07 -12.72 -7.48
N PRO A 92 -5.31 -12.24 -7.65
CA PRO A 92 -5.75 -11.66 -8.91
C PRO A 92 -5.26 -10.22 -9.14
N ARG A 93 -4.82 -9.52 -8.08
CA ARG A 93 -4.46 -8.09 -8.14
C ARG A 93 -3.26 -7.80 -7.25
N TRP A 94 -2.44 -6.87 -7.71
CA TRP A 94 -1.28 -6.34 -7.03
C TRP A 94 -1.30 -4.81 -7.09
N LEU A 95 -1.13 -4.16 -5.95
CA LEU A 95 -0.93 -2.73 -5.81
C LEU A 95 0.42 -2.49 -5.15
N GLY A 96 1.40 -1.99 -5.91
CA GLY A 96 2.78 -1.76 -5.45
C GLY A 96 2.93 -0.46 -4.67
N LEU A 97 3.68 -0.52 -3.58
CA LEU A 97 4.03 0.61 -2.71
C LEU A 97 5.45 1.09 -2.98
N ASN A 98 5.69 2.39 -2.85
CA ASN A 98 7.01 3.02 -3.02
C ASN A 98 7.94 2.86 -1.79
N VAL A 99 8.02 1.66 -1.22
CA VAL A 99 8.91 1.39 -0.09
C VAL A 99 10.38 1.44 -0.57
N PRO A 100 11.25 2.32 -0.02
CA PRO A 100 12.58 2.57 -0.59
C PRO A 100 13.52 1.35 -0.59
N TRP A 101 13.28 0.40 0.30
CA TRP A 101 14.17 -0.73 0.53
C TRP A 101 13.73 -2.07 -0.06
N GLY A 102 12.56 -2.15 -0.71
CA GLY A 102 12.13 -3.39 -1.33
C GLY A 102 10.79 -3.32 -2.04
N ASN A 103 10.37 -4.45 -2.60
CA ASN A 103 9.09 -4.59 -3.27
C ASN A 103 8.02 -4.96 -2.25
N TYR A 104 7.20 -3.99 -1.87
CA TYR A 104 6.06 -4.20 -0.99
C TYR A 104 4.78 -3.82 -1.70
N GLY A 105 3.68 -4.48 -1.34
CA GLY A 105 2.40 -4.24 -1.97
C GLY A 105 1.21 -4.74 -1.16
N ILE A 106 0.04 -4.28 -1.59
CA ILE A 106 -1.26 -4.81 -1.20
C ILE A 106 -1.71 -5.76 -2.31
N HIS A 107 -2.01 -7.00 -1.95
CA HIS A 107 -2.34 -8.02 -2.95
C HIS A 107 -3.32 -9.08 -2.42
N GLY A 108 -3.83 -9.92 -3.31
CA GLY A 108 -4.66 -11.08 -2.96
C GLY A 108 -3.86 -12.19 -2.28
N THR A 109 -4.35 -13.43 -2.30
CA THR A 109 -3.58 -14.56 -1.75
C THR A 109 -4.07 -15.89 -2.30
N ASN A 110 -3.17 -16.86 -2.43
CA ASN A 110 -3.52 -18.26 -2.59
C ASN A 110 -3.56 -19.04 -1.25
N LYS A 111 -3.30 -18.35 -0.13
CA LYS A 111 -3.36 -18.87 1.24
C LYS A 111 -4.45 -18.10 2.01
N PRO A 112 -5.75 -18.34 1.72
CA PRO A 112 -6.84 -17.56 2.33
C PRO A 112 -6.87 -17.67 3.86
N TYR A 113 -6.41 -18.79 4.43
CA TYR A 113 -6.26 -18.97 5.87
C TYR A 113 -5.32 -17.95 6.53
N SER A 114 -4.41 -17.32 5.77
CA SER A 114 -3.48 -16.33 6.33
C SER A 114 -4.13 -15.00 6.71
N ILE A 115 -5.32 -14.70 6.17
CA ILE A 115 -6.03 -13.46 6.45
C ILE A 115 -6.40 -13.39 7.93
N GLY A 116 -6.09 -12.26 8.59
CA GLY A 116 -6.25 -12.10 10.03
C GLY A 116 -5.02 -12.53 10.85
N GLN A 117 -3.88 -12.79 10.20
CA GLN A 117 -2.65 -13.27 10.86
C GLN A 117 -1.38 -12.56 10.39
N HIS A 118 -0.31 -12.71 11.18
CA HIS A 118 1.06 -12.30 10.88
C HIS A 118 1.82 -13.39 10.09
N LEU A 119 1.41 -13.66 8.84
CA LEU A 119 1.91 -14.79 8.04
C LEU A 119 2.46 -14.41 6.65
N SER A 120 2.64 -13.12 6.38
CA SER A 120 3.30 -12.65 5.16
C SER A 120 4.80 -12.39 5.39
N HIS A 121 5.51 -12.04 4.32
CA HIS A 121 6.89 -11.55 4.34
C HIS A 121 6.96 -10.01 4.23
N GLY A 122 5.99 -9.32 4.85
CA GLY A 122 5.90 -7.87 4.90
C GLY A 122 4.82 -7.26 4.01
N CYS A 123 4.43 -7.91 2.90
CA CYS A 123 3.30 -7.46 2.09
C CYS A 123 1.95 -7.57 2.81
N ILE A 124 0.98 -6.75 2.41
CA ILE A 124 -0.39 -6.78 2.95
C ILE A 124 -1.22 -7.71 2.08
N ARG A 125 -1.72 -8.82 2.66
CA ARG A 125 -2.59 -9.77 1.94
C ARG A 125 -4.05 -9.48 2.21
N MET A 126 -4.87 -9.59 1.18
CA MET A 126 -6.33 -9.45 1.21
C MET A 126 -6.99 -10.70 0.66
N ARG A 127 -8.29 -10.87 0.93
CA ARG A 127 -9.09 -11.86 0.21
C ARG A 127 -9.17 -11.47 -1.26
N ASN A 128 -9.28 -12.46 -2.13
CA ASN A 128 -9.24 -12.22 -3.58
C ASN A 128 -10.44 -11.40 -4.09
N HIS A 129 -11.60 -11.45 -3.44
CA HIS A 129 -12.72 -10.56 -3.78
C HIS A 129 -12.47 -9.13 -3.28
N ASP A 130 -11.98 -8.97 -2.05
CA ASP A 130 -11.70 -7.67 -1.44
C ASP A 130 -10.63 -6.90 -2.25
N VAL A 131 -9.55 -7.57 -2.68
CA VAL A 131 -8.49 -6.90 -3.46
C VAL A 131 -8.94 -6.52 -4.87
N LYS A 132 -9.88 -7.25 -5.48
CA LYS A 132 -10.44 -6.89 -6.79
C LYS A 132 -11.22 -5.59 -6.67
N GLU A 133 -12.07 -5.49 -5.67
CA GLU A 133 -12.81 -4.26 -5.39
C GLU A 133 -11.89 -3.07 -5.07
N LEU A 134 -10.91 -3.27 -4.17
CA LEU A 134 -9.94 -2.22 -3.85
C LEU A 134 -9.20 -1.75 -5.11
N TYR A 135 -8.78 -2.70 -5.95
CA TYR A 135 -8.07 -2.40 -7.18
C TYR A 135 -8.93 -1.56 -8.12
N ASP A 136 -10.22 -1.82 -8.27
CA ASP A 136 -11.05 -1.04 -9.19
C ASP A 136 -11.36 0.36 -8.62
N MET A 137 -11.40 0.50 -7.30
CA MET A 137 -11.72 1.75 -6.59
C MET A 137 -10.54 2.73 -6.46
N ILE A 138 -9.34 2.24 -6.16
CA ILE A 138 -8.24 3.08 -5.67
C ILE A 138 -7.30 3.53 -6.80
N PRO A 139 -7.10 4.85 -7.02
CA PRO A 139 -6.18 5.35 -8.04
C PRO A 139 -4.70 5.20 -7.64
N ILE A 140 -3.82 5.21 -8.65
CA ILE A 140 -2.37 5.42 -8.44
C ILE A 140 -2.17 6.79 -7.79
N GLY A 141 -1.21 6.90 -6.86
CA GLY A 141 -0.94 8.09 -6.05
C GLY A 141 -1.67 8.10 -4.70
N THR A 142 -2.60 7.17 -4.46
CA THR A 142 -3.30 7.06 -3.16
C THR A 142 -2.30 6.85 -2.03
N THR A 143 -2.39 7.68 -0.99
CA THR A 143 -1.60 7.56 0.23
C THR A 143 -1.99 6.33 1.04
N VAL A 144 -0.99 5.61 1.52
CA VAL A 144 -1.11 4.43 2.38
C VAL A 144 -0.29 4.67 3.66
N SER A 145 -0.99 4.91 4.76
CA SER A 145 -0.42 5.13 6.09
C SER A 145 -0.42 3.82 6.86
N ILE A 146 0.76 3.24 7.11
CA ILE A 146 0.91 2.00 7.84
C ILE A 146 1.28 2.30 9.29
N MET A 147 0.34 2.04 10.18
CA MET A 147 0.43 2.39 11.60
C MET A 147 1.30 1.41 12.37
N GLY A 148 2.06 1.93 13.32
CA GLY A 148 2.91 1.13 14.21
C GLY A 148 4.01 1.99 14.81
N HIS A 149 4.88 1.35 15.58
CA HIS A 149 6.07 1.99 16.10
C HIS A 149 7.29 1.54 15.29
N LEU A 150 8.16 2.50 14.92
CA LEU A 150 9.27 2.24 14.01
C LEU A 150 10.30 1.26 14.58
N LEU A 151 10.48 1.22 15.90
CA LEU A 151 11.42 0.32 16.58
C LEU A 151 10.78 -1.01 17.01
N GLY A 152 9.63 -1.38 16.45
CA GLY A 152 8.95 -2.63 16.76
C GLY A 152 7.73 -2.47 17.67
N TYR A 153 7.46 -3.47 18.50
CA TYR A 153 6.26 -3.52 19.33
C TYR A 153 6.51 -2.85 20.69
N PRO A 154 5.52 -2.17 21.31
CA PRO A 154 5.70 -1.38 22.54
C PRO A 154 6.30 -2.10 23.76
N ASN A 155 6.44 -3.43 23.72
CA ASN A 155 6.96 -4.27 24.81
C ASN A 155 8.14 -5.15 24.36
N HIS A 156 8.85 -4.77 23.31
CA HIS A 156 10.01 -5.50 22.80
C HIS A 156 11.16 -4.52 22.59
N GLU A 157 12.36 -4.95 22.98
CA GLU A 157 13.58 -4.23 22.63
C GLU A 157 13.73 -4.17 21.10
N PRO A 158 14.23 -3.04 20.56
CA PRO A 158 14.56 -2.97 19.15
C PRO A 158 15.59 -4.05 18.81
N ARG A 159 15.43 -4.69 17.65
CA ARG A 159 16.38 -5.70 17.21
C ARG A 159 17.75 -5.08 16.95
N ASP A 160 18.79 -5.90 17.11
CA ASP A 160 20.12 -5.53 16.67
C ASP A 160 20.15 -5.39 15.13
N LEU A 161 20.84 -4.36 14.63
CA LEU A 161 21.00 -4.12 13.20
C LEU A 161 22.46 -4.14 12.79
N ALA A 162 22.73 -4.69 11.62
CA ALA A 162 24.05 -4.73 11.01
C ALA A 162 23.97 -4.55 9.48
N GLU A 163 25.15 -4.51 8.84
CA GLU A 163 25.24 -4.45 7.39
C GLU A 163 24.45 -5.60 6.73
N GLY A 164 23.64 -5.24 5.73
CA GLY A 164 22.71 -6.15 5.05
C GLY A 164 21.25 -5.88 5.42
N ASP A 165 20.99 -5.42 6.64
CA ASP A 165 19.63 -5.13 7.11
C ASP A 165 18.92 -4.07 6.26
N VAL A 166 17.59 -4.17 6.24
CA VAL A 166 16.72 -3.19 5.60
C VAL A 166 15.50 -2.89 6.48
N GLY A 167 14.93 -1.70 6.36
CA GLY A 167 13.70 -1.33 7.05
C GLY A 167 13.60 0.14 7.46
N GLY A 168 12.46 0.50 8.05
CA GLY A 168 12.23 1.83 8.61
C GLY A 168 13.17 2.14 9.78
N GLU A 169 13.53 1.14 10.59
CA GLU A 169 14.52 1.25 11.67
C GLU A 169 15.88 1.72 11.14
N VAL A 170 16.35 1.10 10.04
CA VAL A 170 17.58 1.48 9.37
C VAL A 170 17.50 2.92 8.86
N GLN A 171 16.37 3.30 8.26
CA GLN A 171 16.16 4.66 7.76
C GLN A 171 16.19 5.69 8.90
N LEU A 172 15.57 5.38 10.04
CA LEU A 172 15.57 6.21 11.23
C LEU A 172 17.00 6.41 11.77
N ILE A 173 17.80 5.34 11.81
CA ILE A 173 19.18 5.41 12.27
C ILE A 173 20.04 6.20 11.28
N GLN A 174 19.89 5.97 9.98
CA GLN A 174 20.57 6.78 8.96
C GLN A 174 20.24 8.27 9.15
N SER A 175 18.98 8.60 9.47
CA SER A 175 18.56 9.97 9.77
C SER A 175 19.22 10.53 11.04
N ARG A 176 19.30 9.74 12.12
CA ARG A 176 19.98 10.15 13.37
C ARG A 176 21.48 10.33 13.18
N LEU A 177 22.15 9.38 12.52
CA LEU A 177 23.57 9.48 12.17
C LEU A 177 23.84 10.67 11.26
N LYS A 178 22.94 10.97 10.31
CA LYS A 178 23.05 12.14 9.43
C LYS A 178 22.91 13.45 10.20
N SER A 179 21.93 13.52 11.09
CA SER A 179 21.71 14.70 11.95
C SER A 179 22.87 14.95 12.90
N ALA A 180 23.54 13.88 13.35
CA ALA A 180 24.75 13.95 14.16
C ALA A 180 26.05 14.17 13.34
N GLY A 181 25.97 14.34 12.02
CA GLY A 181 27.11 14.63 11.15
C GLY A 181 27.94 13.42 10.70
N TYR A 182 27.52 12.20 11.05
CA TYR A 182 28.26 10.97 10.72
C TYR A 182 27.92 10.40 9.35
N PHE A 183 26.70 10.59 8.85
CA PHE A 183 26.20 9.98 7.62
C PHE A 183 25.81 11.02 6.56
N THR A 184 26.41 10.96 5.38
CA THR A 184 26.13 11.91 4.28
C THR A 184 25.25 11.31 3.16
N GLY A 185 25.06 9.99 3.18
CA GLY A 185 24.29 9.26 2.18
C GLY A 185 22.78 9.51 2.24
N ASN A 186 22.05 8.77 1.41
CA ASN A 186 20.59 8.79 1.38
C ASN A 186 20.03 7.89 2.49
N CYS A 187 19.08 8.40 3.26
CA CYS A 187 18.36 7.63 4.27
C CYS A 187 17.32 6.73 3.57
N ASN A 188 17.78 5.67 2.92
CA ASN A 188 16.98 4.78 2.07
C ASN A 188 16.54 3.50 2.79
N GLY A 189 16.86 3.36 4.09
CA GLY A 189 16.53 2.18 4.87
C GLY A 189 17.27 0.93 4.45
N LYS A 190 18.43 1.05 3.77
CA LYS A 190 19.31 -0.06 3.42
C LYS A 190 20.64 0.10 4.15
N PHE A 191 20.93 -0.81 5.08
CA PHE A 191 22.16 -0.78 5.86
C PHE A 191 23.27 -1.36 4.98
N ARG A 192 24.12 -0.48 4.45
CA ARG A 192 25.26 -0.84 3.58
C ARG A 192 26.55 -0.29 4.16
N SER A 193 27.66 -0.54 3.46
CA SER A 193 29.01 -0.17 3.89
C SER A 193 29.19 1.31 4.26
N ASP A 194 28.43 2.21 3.64
CA ASP A 194 28.38 3.64 3.97
C ASP A 194 27.81 3.91 5.38
N THR A 195 26.71 3.22 5.71
CA THR A 195 26.05 3.24 7.01
C THR A 195 26.96 2.58 8.05
N THR A 196 27.60 1.46 7.72
CA THR A 196 28.60 0.79 8.56
C THR A 196 29.76 1.73 8.90
N ALA A 197 30.30 2.43 7.91
CA ALA A 197 31.39 3.38 8.11
C ALA A 197 30.97 4.56 9.00
N ALA A 198 29.77 5.11 8.79
CA ALA A 198 29.21 6.16 9.64
C ALA A 198 29.01 5.69 11.09
N LEU A 199 28.44 4.50 11.26
CA LEU A 199 28.20 3.92 12.57
C LEU A 199 29.51 3.64 13.32
N LYS A 200 30.53 3.09 12.67
CA LYS A 200 31.83 2.83 13.32
C LYS A 200 32.51 4.12 13.80
N ARG A 201 32.35 5.22 13.07
CA ARG A 201 32.81 6.55 13.52
C ARG A 201 32.03 7.00 14.74
N PHE A 202 30.69 6.95 14.68
CA PHE A 202 29.83 7.27 15.83
C PHE A 202 30.18 6.45 17.07
N GLN A 203 30.31 5.12 16.92
CA GLN A 203 30.67 4.22 18.02
C GLN A 203 32.01 4.62 18.66
N ARG A 204 33.04 4.91 17.85
CA ARG A 204 34.35 5.33 18.34
C ARG A 204 34.25 6.61 19.18
N ASP A 205 33.54 7.62 18.68
CA ASP A 205 33.40 8.91 19.34
C ASP A 205 32.55 8.82 20.62
N GLN A 206 31.64 7.84 20.68
CA GLN A 206 30.84 7.54 21.87
C GLN A 206 31.53 6.58 22.86
N GLY A 207 32.79 6.21 22.62
CA GLY A 207 33.54 5.28 23.48
C GLY A 207 33.03 3.84 23.44
N LEU A 208 32.33 3.45 22.36
CA LEU A 208 31.83 2.10 22.12
C LEU A 208 32.78 1.31 21.21
N THR A 209 32.67 -0.02 21.27
CA THR A 209 33.37 -0.90 20.31
C THR A 209 32.89 -0.61 18.88
N PRO A 210 33.78 -0.21 17.95
CA PRO A 210 33.40 0.17 16.58
C PRO A 210 33.19 -1.08 15.69
N ASN A 211 32.27 -1.96 16.09
CA ASN A 211 31.96 -3.21 15.40
C ASN A 211 30.98 -3.05 14.23
N GLY A 212 30.32 -1.89 14.10
CA GLY A 212 29.32 -1.65 13.05
C GLY A 212 27.99 -2.35 13.29
N VAL A 213 27.71 -2.77 14.53
CA VAL A 213 26.44 -3.35 14.96
C VAL A 213 25.71 -2.38 15.87
N ILE A 214 24.43 -2.19 15.62
CA ILE A 214 23.54 -1.36 16.43
C ILE A 214 22.93 -2.25 17.49
N THR A 215 23.33 -2.05 18.73
CA THR A 215 22.73 -2.69 19.92
C THR A 215 21.88 -1.68 20.69
N SER A 216 21.17 -2.10 21.75
CA SER A 216 20.41 -1.19 22.62
C SER A 216 21.23 0.01 23.12
N GLN A 217 22.54 -0.17 23.35
CA GLN A 217 23.41 0.93 23.76
C GLN A 217 23.59 1.99 22.66
N VAL A 218 23.66 1.56 21.39
CA VAL A 218 23.72 2.49 20.25
C VAL A 218 22.39 3.22 20.10
N TYR A 219 21.25 2.52 20.23
CA TYR A 219 19.93 3.16 20.21
C TYR A 219 19.80 4.24 21.29
N PHE A 220 20.21 3.94 22.52
CA PHE A 220 20.24 4.91 23.62
C PHE A 220 21.12 6.12 23.29
N ARG A 221 22.35 5.90 22.78
CA ARG A 221 23.25 7.00 22.39
C ARG A 221 22.73 7.85 21.22
N LEU A 222 21.87 7.30 20.38
CA LEU A 222 21.18 8.03 19.30
C LEU A 222 19.89 8.72 19.77
N GLY A 223 19.54 8.62 21.06
CA GLY A 223 18.30 9.18 21.62
C GLY A 223 17.05 8.51 21.06
N LEU A 224 17.13 7.22 20.77
CA LEU A 224 16.03 6.40 20.26
C LEU A 224 15.38 5.53 21.35
N LEU A 225 16.05 5.36 22.48
CA LEU A 225 15.55 4.70 23.69
C LEU A 225 15.82 5.59 24.90
N GLU A 226 14.97 5.45 25.93
CA GLU A 226 15.08 6.11 27.24
C GLU A 226 15.62 5.14 28.29
#